data_AF-A0A852YIF5-F1
#
_entry.id   AF-A0A852YIF5-F1
#
_cell.length_a   1.000
_cell.length_b   1.000
_cell.length_c   1.000
_cell.angle_alpha   90.00
_cell.angle_beta   90.00
_cell.angle_gamma   90.00
#
_symmetry.space_group_name_H-M   'P 1'
#
loop_
_entity.id
_entity.type
_entity.pdbx_description
1 polymer ?
#
loop_
_entity_poly.entity_id
_entity_poly.type
_entity_poly.pdbx_seq_one_letter_code
_entity_poly.pdbx_strand_id
1 'polypeptide(L)'
;MTDPAPQSPAPQPNTGWSAPGHPVAPGGQPAQPAQAPQPGHAAPAGQPAPAGQPAPAGQPAPAPAAAPAAAPAAAPAAAPAAAPAAPAPVGQPVQQQVPIRHDGTEPGFGPTPTPTAASEAAAAAAAPRVSEVQLTDADLQRSARIVQRMSAAFARKVVGQQALRTSIMTALVAGGHILLESVPGLAKSTAAGTLATAVQAEFRRIQCTPDLLPSDILGTQIYDAPNSRFVTQLGPVHANIVLLDEINRSSAKTQSAMLEAMQERQTSIGGTIYPLPEPFLVIATQNPIEQEGTYLLPEAQLDRFLLKEVLDYPNPADEFEILRRIDSGVFDRDDHDPDPLTLDDVRFIQQAGQKVFVADQVRQYLIAIVQATRNPASVINADWARLVDYGASPRASIAFLQAARALALLQGRGYVIPEDVKQLSRRVLGHRVVLTFEADALEVTSWQIIDAIVAAIPTP
;
A
#
# COMPACT_ATOMS: atom_id res chain seq x y z
N MET A 1 -5.97 -21.40 65.12
CA MET A 1 -7.41 -21.16 65.33
C MET A 1 -7.97 -20.77 63.96
N THR A 2 -8.36 -21.67 63.04
CA THR A 2 -9.57 -22.55 62.99
C THR A 2 -10.82 -21.75 63.39
N ASP A 3 -11.90 -21.60 62.63
CA ASP A 3 -12.54 -22.29 61.49
C ASP A 3 -13.78 -21.40 61.09
N PRO A 4 -14.86 -21.81 60.36
CA PRO A 4 -15.05 -22.37 59.02
C PRO A 4 -16.05 -21.54 58.13
N ALA A 5 -16.34 -22.09 56.95
CA ALA A 5 -17.32 -21.70 55.90
C ALA A 5 -18.81 -21.56 56.33
N PRO A 6 -19.71 -21.18 55.39
CA PRO A 6 -20.68 -22.19 54.93
C PRO A 6 -21.05 -22.18 53.43
N GLN A 7 -21.64 -23.31 53.02
CA GLN A 7 -22.06 -23.76 51.70
C GLN A 7 -23.44 -23.21 51.25
N SER A 8 -23.72 -23.42 49.96
CA SER A 8 -24.93 -23.13 49.15
C SER A 8 -26.27 -23.67 49.72
N PRO A 9 -27.42 -23.27 49.13
CA PRO A 9 -28.02 -24.14 48.10
C PRO A 9 -28.86 -23.43 46.99
N ALA A 10 -29.15 -24.16 45.93
CA ALA A 10 -30.20 -23.93 44.92
C ALA A 10 -30.86 -25.30 44.61
N PRO A 11 -31.92 -25.41 43.78
CA PRO A 11 -33.15 -24.62 43.60
C PRO A 11 -34.42 -25.53 43.65
N GLN A 12 -35.64 -24.98 43.52
CA GLN A 12 -36.86 -25.56 42.87
C GLN A 12 -38.16 -24.76 43.24
N PRO A 13 -39.34 -25.01 42.61
CA PRO A 13 -39.80 -24.40 41.36
C PRO A 13 -41.11 -23.60 41.58
N ASN A 14 -41.61 -22.82 40.61
CA ASN A 14 -43.03 -22.49 40.62
C ASN A 14 -43.66 -22.21 39.26
N THR A 15 -44.95 -22.49 39.24
CA THR A 15 -45.89 -22.72 38.14
C THR A 15 -46.57 -21.47 37.59
N GLY A 16 -46.97 -21.58 36.32
CA GLY A 16 -48.30 -21.16 35.83
C GLY A 16 -48.38 -19.79 35.17
N TRP A 17 -48.88 -19.76 33.92
CA TRP A 17 -50.10 -19.04 33.53
C TRP A 17 -50.47 -19.29 32.05
N SER A 18 -51.77 -19.19 31.79
CA SER A 18 -52.52 -19.80 30.68
C SER A 18 -52.72 -18.91 29.45
N ALA A 19 -53.00 -19.55 28.29
CA ALA A 19 -53.43 -18.95 27.02
C ALA A 19 -54.93 -18.57 26.99
N PRO A 20 -55.38 -17.83 25.94
CA PRO A 20 -56.26 -18.42 24.90
C PRO A 20 -55.94 -17.85 23.48
N GLY A 21 -56.35 -18.37 22.32
CA GLY A 21 -57.20 -19.48 21.89
C GLY A 21 -57.16 -19.57 20.33
N HIS A 22 -57.48 -20.75 19.78
CA HIS A 22 -57.57 -21.06 18.35
C HIS A 22 -58.95 -20.76 17.74
N PRO A 23 -59.09 -20.87 16.41
CA PRO A 23 -60.06 -21.83 15.87
C PRO A 23 -59.47 -22.83 14.86
N VAL A 24 -60.16 -23.97 14.77
CA VAL A 24 -59.85 -25.28 14.16
C VAL A 24 -60.57 -25.41 12.80
N ALA A 25 -60.05 -26.16 11.81
CA ALA A 25 -60.50 -27.51 11.40
C ALA A 25 -59.97 -27.87 9.97
N PRO A 26 -60.13 -29.10 9.44
CA PRO A 26 -59.78 -30.42 10.02
C PRO A 26 -59.12 -31.40 9.02
N GLY A 27 -58.58 -32.52 9.53
CA GLY A 27 -58.71 -33.85 8.89
C GLY A 27 -57.48 -34.49 8.22
N GLY A 28 -57.02 -35.63 8.77
CA GLY A 28 -56.11 -36.57 8.09
C GLY A 28 -55.43 -37.56 9.04
N GLN A 29 -55.77 -38.86 8.92
CA GLN A 29 -55.36 -40.00 9.74
C GLN A 29 -53.87 -40.44 9.59
N PRO A 30 -53.35 -41.35 10.46
CA PRO A 30 -51.92 -41.46 10.77
C PRO A 30 -51.12 -42.58 10.06
N ALA A 31 -49.80 -42.32 10.00
CA ALA A 31 -48.62 -43.21 10.12
C ALA A 31 -48.37 -44.38 9.14
N GLN A 32 -47.24 -44.27 8.41
CA GLN A 32 -46.27 -45.36 8.18
C GLN A 32 -44.83 -44.79 8.21
N PRO A 33 -43.85 -45.43 8.88
CA PRO A 33 -42.46 -44.97 8.91
C PRO A 33 -41.66 -45.53 7.72
N ALA A 34 -40.93 -44.65 7.04
CA ALA A 34 -40.01 -45.01 5.97
C ALA A 34 -38.70 -45.62 6.52
N GLN A 35 -38.26 -46.69 5.87
CA GLN A 35 -37.10 -47.52 6.21
C GLN A 35 -35.76 -46.83 5.90
N ALA A 36 -34.80 -47.01 6.79
CA ALA A 36 -33.39 -46.68 6.59
C ALA A 36 -32.67 -47.78 5.76
N PRO A 37 -31.69 -47.45 4.90
CA PRO A 37 -30.94 -48.44 4.15
C PRO A 37 -29.84 -49.09 5.02
N GLN A 38 -29.75 -50.42 5.00
CA GLN A 38 -28.72 -51.21 5.68
C GLN A 38 -27.39 -51.27 4.89
N PRO A 39 -26.24 -51.42 5.57
CA PRO A 39 -24.93 -51.63 4.96
C PRO A 39 -24.67 -53.11 4.58
N GLY A 40 -24.12 -53.33 3.39
CA GLY A 40 -23.79 -54.67 2.86
C GLY A 40 -22.52 -55.28 3.46
N HIS A 41 -22.58 -56.59 3.72
CA HIS A 41 -21.54 -57.44 4.28
C HIS A 41 -20.36 -57.74 3.34
N ALA A 42 -19.19 -57.93 3.95
CA ALA A 42 -17.92 -58.36 3.36
C ALA A 42 -17.65 -59.87 3.57
N ALA A 43 -16.87 -60.50 2.68
CA ALA A 43 -15.89 -61.59 2.91
C ALA A 43 -15.31 -62.12 1.56
N PRO A 44 -14.14 -62.79 1.51
CA PRO A 44 -12.96 -62.71 2.37
C PRO A 44 -11.60 -62.67 1.61
N ALA A 45 -10.52 -62.67 2.40
CA ALA A 45 -9.11 -62.43 2.10
C ALA A 45 -8.36 -63.46 1.24
N GLY A 46 -7.31 -62.99 0.56
CA GLY A 46 -6.20 -63.76 -0.01
C GLY A 46 -4.84 -63.16 0.42
N GLN A 47 -3.89 -64.03 0.79
CA GLN A 47 -2.62 -63.74 1.47
C GLN A 47 -1.51 -63.13 0.56
N PRO A 48 -0.43 -62.57 1.15
CA PRO A 48 0.63 -61.83 0.43
C PRO A 48 1.97 -62.57 0.30
N ALA A 49 2.78 -62.24 -0.73
CA ALA A 49 4.26 -62.26 -0.79
C ALA A 49 4.77 -62.11 -2.25
N PRO A 50 6.06 -61.79 -2.52
CA PRO A 50 6.98 -60.87 -1.85
C PRO A 50 7.73 -59.91 -2.82
N ALA A 51 8.62 -59.08 -2.26
CA ALA A 51 9.46 -58.08 -2.89
C ALA A 51 10.33 -58.57 -4.07
N GLY A 52 10.45 -57.71 -5.10
CA GLY A 52 11.36 -57.85 -6.24
C GLY A 52 12.04 -56.51 -6.57
N GLN A 53 13.35 -56.62 -6.84
CA GLN A 53 14.37 -55.57 -7.00
C GLN A 53 14.21 -54.66 -8.25
N PRO A 54 14.95 -53.52 -8.32
CA PRO A 54 14.76 -52.49 -9.33
C PRO A 54 15.43 -52.83 -10.66
N ALA A 55 14.79 -52.47 -11.78
CA ALA A 55 15.30 -52.60 -13.14
C ALA A 55 15.89 -51.26 -13.67
N PRO A 56 16.79 -51.28 -14.67
CA PRO A 56 17.91 -50.34 -14.78
C PRO A 56 17.62 -49.09 -15.62
N ALA A 57 18.52 -48.11 -15.47
CA ALA A 57 18.59 -46.85 -16.19
C ALA A 57 18.50 -46.99 -17.72
N GLY A 58 17.47 -46.37 -18.30
CA GLY A 58 17.33 -46.16 -19.74
C GLY A 58 18.00 -44.85 -20.17
N GLN A 59 18.81 -44.94 -21.22
CA GLN A 59 19.54 -43.85 -21.86
C GLN A 59 18.59 -42.80 -22.49
N PRO A 60 19.01 -41.53 -22.61
CA PRO A 60 18.16 -40.47 -23.17
C PRO A 60 18.03 -40.61 -24.70
N ALA A 61 16.80 -40.46 -25.20
CA ALA A 61 16.50 -40.41 -26.63
C ALA A 61 17.02 -39.09 -27.26
N PRO A 62 17.48 -39.11 -28.53
CA PRO A 62 18.09 -37.95 -29.16
C PRO A 62 17.04 -36.93 -29.64
N ALA A 63 17.40 -35.65 -29.55
CA ALA A 63 16.65 -34.52 -30.09
C ALA A 63 16.48 -34.61 -31.62
N PRO A 64 15.30 -34.28 -32.19
CA PRO A 64 15.14 -34.23 -33.63
C PRO A 64 15.75 -32.94 -34.20
N ALA A 65 16.62 -33.12 -35.18
CA ALA A 65 17.29 -32.08 -35.95
C ALA A 65 16.31 -31.33 -36.88
N ALA A 66 16.57 -30.04 -37.04
CA ALA A 66 15.91 -29.13 -37.97
C ALA A 66 16.12 -29.53 -39.44
N ALA A 67 15.09 -29.33 -40.26
CA ALA A 67 15.15 -29.32 -41.72
C ALA A 67 14.20 -28.23 -42.29
N PRO A 68 14.45 -27.70 -43.51
CA PRO A 68 14.26 -26.28 -43.82
C PRO A 68 13.01 -25.91 -44.64
N ALA A 69 12.64 -24.62 -44.51
CA ALA A 69 11.99 -23.67 -45.43
C ALA A 69 10.87 -24.11 -46.41
N ALA A 70 9.73 -23.43 -46.30
CA ALA A 70 8.84 -23.13 -47.43
C ALA A 70 8.23 -21.72 -47.27
N ALA A 71 8.53 -20.84 -48.24
CA ALA A 71 7.94 -19.51 -48.40
C ALA A 71 6.55 -19.58 -49.05
N PRO A 72 5.69 -18.57 -48.85
CA PRO A 72 4.67 -18.25 -49.85
C PRO A 72 4.76 -16.80 -50.35
N ALA A 73 4.86 -16.72 -51.68
CA ALA A 73 4.17 -15.83 -52.63
C ALA A 73 4.04 -14.32 -52.34
N ALA A 74 4.68 -13.54 -53.21
CA ALA A 74 4.50 -12.12 -53.44
C ALA A 74 3.35 -11.84 -54.44
N ALA A 75 2.61 -10.73 -54.23
CA ALA A 75 2.20 -9.71 -55.20
C ALA A 75 1.08 -8.78 -54.62
N PRO A 76 0.86 -7.53 -55.12
CA PRO A 76 1.71 -6.69 -55.96
C PRO A 76 2.03 -5.31 -55.34
N ALA A 77 3.04 -4.66 -55.93
CA ALA A 77 3.50 -3.32 -55.60
C ALA A 77 2.51 -2.23 -56.04
N ALA A 78 2.25 -1.26 -55.15
CA ALA A 78 1.69 0.05 -55.49
C ALA A 78 2.81 1.10 -55.47
N ALA A 79 2.84 1.90 -56.53
CA ALA A 79 3.86 2.89 -56.87
C ALA A 79 3.93 4.09 -55.89
N PRO A 80 5.04 4.85 -55.88
CA PRO A 80 5.36 5.81 -54.83
C PRO A 80 4.68 7.16 -55.09
N ALA A 81 4.08 7.74 -54.05
CA ALA A 81 3.63 9.13 -54.09
C ALA A 81 4.83 10.07 -53.81
N ALA A 82 5.01 11.02 -54.72
CA ALA A 82 6.12 11.95 -54.80
C ALA A 82 6.23 12.94 -53.63
N ALA A 83 7.47 13.21 -53.23
CA ALA A 83 7.85 14.39 -52.47
C ALA A 83 7.71 15.66 -53.32
N PRO A 84 7.37 16.81 -52.72
CA PRO A 84 7.80 18.10 -53.23
C PRO A 84 9.00 18.63 -52.44
N ALA A 85 9.97 19.14 -53.19
CA ALA A 85 11.24 19.68 -52.74
C ALA A 85 11.11 21.03 -51.99
N ALA A 86 12.12 21.30 -51.16
CA ALA A 86 12.38 22.58 -50.52
C ALA A 86 12.69 23.72 -51.52
N PRO A 87 12.53 24.98 -51.06
CA PRO A 87 13.58 25.97 -51.25
C PRO A 87 14.05 26.57 -49.91
N ALA A 88 15.34 26.91 -49.87
CA ALA A 88 16.08 27.43 -48.71
C ALA A 88 15.98 28.98 -48.56
N PRO A 89 16.77 29.63 -47.69
CA PRO A 89 16.40 30.12 -46.36
C PRO A 89 16.34 31.67 -46.31
N VAL A 90 15.95 32.27 -45.17
CA VAL A 90 16.45 33.56 -44.60
C VAL A 90 15.56 33.99 -43.41
N GLY A 91 16.18 34.34 -42.28
CA GLY A 91 15.55 35.11 -41.19
C GLY A 91 15.77 34.55 -39.78
N GLN A 92 16.94 34.83 -39.18
CA GLN A 92 17.24 34.53 -37.77
C GLN A 92 16.39 35.37 -36.81
N PRO A 93 15.95 34.84 -35.65
CA PRO A 93 15.52 35.66 -34.53
C PRO A 93 16.68 36.03 -33.61
N VAL A 94 16.65 37.30 -33.21
CA VAL A 94 17.62 38.06 -32.41
C VAL A 94 17.79 37.47 -31.01
N GLN A 95 19.03 37.12 -30.65
CA GLN A 95 19.45 36.89 -29.26
C GLN A 95 19.89 38.22 -28.64
N GLN A 96 19.23 38.64 -27.55
CA GLN A 96 19.71 39.72 -26.69
C GLN A 96 20.68 39.14 -25.67
N GLN A 97 21.98 39.30 -25.95
CA GLN A 97 23.06 39.14 -24.97
C GLN A 97 23.55 40.52 -24.54
N VAL A 98 23.51 40.77 -23.23
CA VAL A 98 24.11 41.93 -22.58
C VAL A 98 25.59 41.64 -22.33
N PRO A 99 26.54 42.53 -22.68
CA PRO A 99 27.95 42.21 -22.73
C PRO A 99 28.62 42.26 -21.35
N ILE A 100 29.48 41.26 -21.09
CA ILE A 100 30.55 41.32 -20.09
C ILE A 100 31.75 42.04 -20.74
N ARG A 101 32.26 43.09 -20.09
CA ARG A 101 33.60 43.63 -20.35
C ARG A 101 34.51 43.31 -19.17
N HIS A 102 35.59 42.59 -19.47
CA HIS A 102 36.81 42.60 -18.68
C HIS A 102 37.59 43.87 -19.01
N ASP A 103 38.02 44.60 -17.99
CA ASP A 103 39.33 45.25 -18.02
C ASP A 103 39.86 45.35 -16.60
N GLY A 104 41.14 45.02 -16.45
CA GLY A 104 41.81 44.88 -15.17
C GLY A 104 42.24 46.20 -14.53
N THR A 105 42.94 46.02 -13.41
CA THR A 105 44.05 46.81 -12.81
C THR A 105 43.77 47.18 -11.35
N GLU A 106 44.49 46.51 -10.44
CA GLU A 106 44.74 46.88 -9.04
C GLU A 106 45.40 48.29 -8.94
N PRO A 107 45.35 49.06 -7.80
CA PRO A 107 45.80 48.59 -6.48
C PRO A 107 45.22 49.23 -5.19
N GLY A 108 45.42 48.54 -4.06
CA GLY A 108 46.05 49.16 -2.87
C GLY A 108 45.20 49.56 -1.65
N PHE A 109 45.47 48.84 -0.54
CA PHE A 109 45.58 49.29 0.87
C PHE A 109 44.39 49.92 1.64
N GLY A 110 44.03 49.29 2.78
CA GLY A 110 43.45 49.98 3.96
C GLY A 110 42.58 49.09 4.86
N PRO A 111 42.75 49.08 6.20
CA PRO A 111 42.31 47.99 7.08
C PRO A 111 40.89 48.12 7.67
N THR A 112 40.45 47.00 8.23
CA THR A 112 39.25 46.69 9.02
C THR A 112 38.89 47.73 10.09
N PRO A 113 37.59 47.86 10.41
CA PRO A 113 37.18 48.04 11.79
C PRO A 113 36.25 46.93 12.27
N THR A 114 36.57 46.42 13.46
CA THR A 114 35.79 45.55 14.34
C THR A 114 34.38 46.09 14.58
N PRO A 115 33.30 45.28 14.57
CA PRO A 115 32.04 45.70 15.15
C PRO A 115 32.06 45.47 16.67
N THR A 116 32.11 46.57 17.40
CA THR A 116 31.87 46.70 18.83
C THR A 116 30.45 46.26 19.19
N ALA A 117 30.33 45.51 20.29
CA ALA A 117 29.08 45.17 20.94
C ALA A 117 28.28 46.41 21.34
N ALA A 118 27.08 46.56 20.76
CA ALA A 118 25.95 47.29 21.35
C ALA A 118 24.74 47.19 20.39
N SER A 119 23.81 46.26 20.67
CA SER A 119 22.35 46.44 20.53
C SER A 119 21.63 45.10 20.76
N GLU A 120 21.78 44.54 21.97
CA GLU A 120 20.86 43.53 22.52
C GLU A 120 19.91 44.25 23.47
N ALA A 121 18.98 45.03 22.94
CA ALA A 121 17.75 45.42 23.62
C ALA A 121 16.88 46.21 22.63
N ALA A 122 15.71 45.67 22.31
CA ALA A 122 14.61 46.27 21.53
C ALA A 122 14.42 45.78 20.09
N ALA A 123 14.18 44.48 19.94
CA ALA A 123 13.40 43.94 18.82
C ALA A 123 12.65 42.64 19.22
N ALA A 124 12.03 42.64 20.41
CA ALA A 124 11.04 41.65 20.79
C ALA A 124 9.64 42.29 20.67
N ALA A 125 9.26 42.65 19.43
CA ALA A 125 7.91 43.07 19.10
C ALA A 125 7.27 41.99 18.25
N ALA A 126 6.20 41.41 18.79
CA ALA A 126 5.48 40.26 18.29
C ALA A 126 5.07 40.42 16.81
N ALA A 127 5.67 39.61 15.95
CA ALA A 127 5.03 39.23 14.70
C ALA A 127 3.76 38.42 15.03
N PRO A 128 2.66 38.58 14.28
CA PRO A 128 1.47 37.77 14.50
C PRO A 128 1.86 36.31 14.23
N ARG A 129 1.94 35.49 15.28
CA ARG A 129 2.04 34.04 15.12
C ARG A 129 0.76 33.64 14.41
N VAL A 130 0.90 33.13 13.18
CA VAL A 130 -0.17 32.40 12.51
C VAL A 130 -0.66 31.40 13.54
N SER A 131 -1.90 31.55 13.99
CA SER A 131 -2.50 30.65 14.95
C SER A 131 -2.50 29.26 14.31
N GLU A 132 -1.51 28.43 14.66
CA GLU A 132 -1.51 27.01 14.32
C GLU A 132 -2.85 26.47 14.82
N VAL A 133 -3.71 26.03 13.91
CA VAL A 133 -4.97 25.40 14.26
C VAL A 133 -4.62 24.07 14.92
N GLN A 134 -4.44 24.10 16.24
CA GLN A 134 -4.12 22.94 17.04
C GLN A 134 -5.38 22.07 17.18
N LEU A 135 -5.18 20.75 17.13
CA LEU A 135 -6.23 19.78 17.42
C LEU A 135 -6.80 20.04 18.82
N THR A 136 -8.13 20.13 18.91
CA THR A 136 -8.78 20.21 20.22
C THR A 136 -8.80 18.83 20.88
N ASP A 137 -8.98 18.79 22.21
CA ASP A 137 -9.13 17.53 22.93
C ASP A 137 -10.34 16.72 22.42
N ALA A 138 -11.43 17.41 22.06
CA ALA A 138 -12.60 16.78 21.46
C ALA A 138 -12.29 16.13 20.10
N ASP A 139 -11.46 16.77 19.27
CA ASP A 139 -11.01 16.19 18.00
C ASP A 139 -10.17 14.94 18.24
N LEU A 140 -9.22 14.99 19.17
CA LEU A 140 -8.38 13.84 19.53
C LEU A 140 -9.20 12.67 20.06
N GLN A 141 -10.18 12.93 20.93
CA GLN A 141 -11.08 11.89 21.43
C GLN A 141 -11.91 11.28 20.30
N ARG A 142 -12.42 12.09 19.36
CA ARG A 142 -13.14 11.59 18.19
C ARG A 142 -12.22 10.75 17.30
N SER A 143 -11.01 11.21 17.00
CA SER A 143 -10.02 10.46 16.24
C SER A 143 -9.68 9.13 16.91
N ALA A 144 -9.44 9.13 18.22
CA ALA A 144 -9.14 7.91 18.98
C ALA A 144 -10.29 6.88 18.88
N ARG A 145 -11.55 7.31 19.00
CA ARG A 145 -12.71 6.42 18.81
C ARG A 145 -12.74 5.80 17.42
N ILE A 146 -12.57 6.61 16.36
CA ILE A 146 -12.57 6.12 14.98
C ILE A 146 -11.44 5.11 14.76
N VAL A 147 -10.23 5.43 15.21
CA VAL A 147 -9.05 4.56 15.09
C VAL A 147 -9.22 3.24 15.84
N GLN A 148 -9.75 3.27 17.05
CA GLN A 148 -10.03 2.06 17.83
C GLN A 148 -11.03 1.16 17.12
N ARG A 149 -12.09 1.74 16.54
CA ARG A 149 -13.11 0.98 15.81
C ARG A 149 -12.56 0.37 14.53
N MET A 150 -11.79 1.11 13.74
CA MET A 150 -11.08 0.57 12.57
C MET A 150 -10.12 -0.55 12.96
N SER A 151 -9.35 -0.35 14.04
CA SER A 151 -8.38 -1.34 14.53
C SER A 151 -9.05 -2.62 15.00
N ALA A 152 -10.20 -2.50 15.68
CA ALA A 152 -11.00 -3.62 16.12
C ALA A 152 -11.59 -4.39 14.93
N ALA A 153 -12.12 -3.69 13.91
CA ALA A 153 -12.61 -4.32 12.70
C ALA A 153 -11.51 -5.12 11.98
N PHE A 154 -10.31 -4.53 11.88
CA PHE A 154 -9.15 -5.20 11.30
C PHE A 154 -8.74 -6.45 12.09
N ALA A 155 -8.64 -6.34 13.43
CA ALA A 155 -8.21 -7.44 14.30
C ALA A 155 -9.19 -8.62 14.33
N ARG A 156 -10.48 -8.41 13.98
CA ARG A 156 -11.47 -9.49 13.85
C ARG A 156 -11.19 -10.40 12.65
N LYS A 157 -10.81 -9.82 11.51
CA LYS A 157 -10.61 -10.57 10.24
C LYS A 157 -9.15 -10.78 9.84
N VAL A 158 -8.19 -10.20 10.53
CA VAL A 158 -6.76 -10.36 10.23
C VAL A 158 -5.99 -10.69 11.50
N VAL A 159 -5.24 -11.78 11.46
CA VAL A 159 -4.43 -12.32 12.58
C VAL A 159 -2.95 -12.03 12.32
N GLY A 160 -2.19 -11.71 13.36
CA GLY A 160 -0.72 -11.58 13.29
C GLY A 160 -0.15 -10.38 12.54
N GLN A 161 -0.94 -9.73 11.69
CA GLN A 161 -0.41 -8.70 10.79
C GLN A 161 -0.53 -7.26 11.33
N GLN A 162 0.09 -7.03 12.49
CA GLN A 162 0.13 -5.69 13.11
C GLN A 162 0.86 -4.67 12.22
N ALA A 163 1.97 -5.07 11.59
CA ALA A 163 2.74 -4.21 10.70
C ALA A 163 1.91 -3.75 9.50
N LEU A 164 1.23 -4.70 8.83
CA LEU A 164 0.31 -4.42 7.72
C LEU A 164 -0.81 -3.46 8.14
N ARG A 165 -1.46 -3.72 9.28
CA ARG A 165 -2.53 -2.86 9.79
C ARG A 165 -2.02 -1.43 9.96
N THR A 166 -0.91 -1.26 10.67
CA THR A 166 -0.34 0.06 10.94
C THR A 166 -0.01 0.77 9.63
N SER A 167 0.54 0.08 8.64
CA SER A 167 0.94 0.70 7.36
C SER A 167 -0.26 1.09 6.49
N ILE A 168 -1.28 0.23 6.38
CA ILE A 168 -2.51 0.57 5.64
C ILE A 168 -3.24 1.74 6.33
N MET A 169 -3.39 1.70 7.66
CA MET A 169 -4.05 2.78 8.40
C MET A 169 -3.27 4.09 8.34
N THR A 170 -1.93 4.02 8.40
CA THR A 170 -1.06 5.20 8.26
C THR A 170 -1.21 5.81 6.86
N ALA A 171 -1.20 4.97 5.81
CA ALA A 171 -1.43 5.44 4.44
C ALA A 171 -2.83 6.07 4.28
N LEU A 172 -3.88 5.45 4.84
CA LEU A 172 -5.23 6.00 4.78
C LEU A 172 -5.32 7.37 5.47
N VAL A 173 -4.81 7.51 6.69
CA VAL A 173 -4.86 8.77 7.45
C VAL A 173 -3.97 9.84 6.81
N ALA A 174 -2.82 9.47 6.28
CA ALA A 174 -1.94 10.39 5.54
C ALA A 174 -2.50 10.77 4.15
N GLY A 175 -3.53 10.05 3.66
CA GLY A 175 -4.06 10.21 2.31
C GLY A 175 -3.08 9.77 1.22
N GLY A 176 -2.17 8.85 1.54
CA GLY A 176 -1.17 8.31 0.62
C GLY A 176 -1.46 6.86 0.22
N HIS A 177 -0.60 6.32 -0.64
CA HIS A 177 -0.72 4.96 -1.19
C HIS A 177 0.38 4.06 -0.63
N ILE A 178 0.14 2.75 -0.59
CA ILE A 178 1.07 1.77 -0.02
C ILE A 178 1.43 0.71 -1.05
N LEU A 179 2.72 0.35 -1.06
CA LEU A 179 3.28 -0.77 -1.79
C LEU A 179 3.57 -1.91 -0.81
N LEU A 180 3.09 -3.10 -1.11
CA LEU A 180 3.27 -4.30 -0.30
C LEU A 180 4.15 -5.28 -1.07
N GLU A 181 5.38 -5.49 -0.61
CA GLU A 181 6.21 -6.57 -1.14
C GLU A 181 5.96 -7.82 -0.30
N SER A 182 5.55 -8.90 -0.95
CA SER A 182 5.06 -10.05 -0.19
C SER A 182 4.89 -11.28 -1.05
N VAL A 183 4.99 -12.43 -0.41
CA VAL A 183 4.61 -13.72 -1.00
C VAL A 183 3.08 -13.87 -1.11
N PRO A 184 2.58 -14.71 -2.04
CA PRO A 184 1.15 -15.01 -2.14
C PRO A 184 0.55 -15.55 -0.83
N GLY A 185 -0.75 -15.33 -0.63
CA GLY A 185 -1.48 -15.96 0.48
C GLY A 185 -1.50 -15.22 1.82
N LEU A 186 -0.80 -14.09 1.98
CA LEU A 186 -0.75 -13.33 3.24
C LEU A 186 -1.97 -12.43 3.54
N ALA A 187 -3.20 -12.90 3.29
CA ALA A 187 -4.46 -12.21 3.65
C ALA A 187 -4.58 -10.71 3.26
N LYS A 188 -3.82 -10.23 2.27
CA LYS A 188 -3.80 -8.82 1.83
C LYS A 188 -5.16 -8.35 1.32
N SER A 189 -5.82 -9.20 0.52
CA SER A 189 -7.18 -8.99 0.04
C SER A 189 -8.18 -8.92 1.19
N THR A 190 -8.04 -9.79 2.19
CA THR A 190 -8.88 -9.77 3.40
C THR A 190 -8.66 -8.49 4.20
N ALA A 191 -7.41 -8.05 4.37
CA ALA A 191 -7.07 -6.80 5.06
C ALA A 191 -7.69 -5.57 4.37
N ALA A 192 -7.52 -5.45 3.05
CA ALA A 192 -8.06 -4.35 2.27
C ALA A 192 -9.60 -4.33 2.26
N GLY A 193 -10.23 -5.48 2.02
CA GLY A 193 -11.70 -5.60 2.04
C GLY A 193 -12.31 -5.38 3.42
N THR A 194 -11.65 -5.83 4.48
CA THR A 194 -12.08 -5.59 5.88
C THR A 194 -12.04 -4.09 6.20
N LEU A 195 -10.95 -3.41 5.81
CA LEU A 195 -10.87 -1.97 5.99
C LEU A 195 -11.96 -1.24 5.23
N ALA A 196 -12.19 -1.60 3.96
CA ALA A 196 -13.21 -0.97 3.13
C ALA A 196 -14.60 -1.14 3.74
N THR A 197 -14.94 -2.36 4.18
CA THR A 197 -16.21 -2.66 4.85
C THR A 197 -16.34 -1.85 6.14
N ALA A 198 -15.27 -1.73 6.92
CA ALA A 198 -15.29 -1.02 8.20
C ALA A 198 -15.62 0.47 8.06
N VAL A 199 -15.28 1.10 6.93
CA VAL A 199 -15.50 2.53 6.67
C VAL A 199 -16.55 2.81 5.57
N GLN A 200 -17.31 1.78 5.17
CA GLN A 200 -18.31 1.87 4.09
C GLN A 200 -17.74 2.40 2.75
N ALA A 201 -16.51 2.02 2.44
CA ALA A 201 -15.83 2.38 1.20
C ALA A 201 -16.11 1.37 0.08
N GLU A 202 -16.25 1.87 -1.15
CA GLU A 202 -16.24 0.99 -2.33
C GLU A 202 -14.86 0.33 -2.47
N PHE A 203 -14.86 -0.99 -2.61
CA PHE A 203 -13.65 -1.79 -2.78
C PHE A 203 -13.60 -2.44 -4.16
N ARG A 204 -12.46 -2.30 -4.84
CA ARG A 204 -12.17 -3.01 -6.08
C ARG A 204 -10.81 -3.68 -6.00
N ARG A 205 -10.76 -4.95 -6.40
CA ARG A 205 -9.52 -5.70 -6.60
C ARG A 205 -9.26 -5.81 -8.10
N ILE A 206 -8.07 -5.43 -8.52
CA ILE A 206 -7.59 -5.53 -9.89
C ILE A 206 -6.40 -6.46 -9.87
N GLN A 207 -6.51 -7.60 -10.56
CA GLN A 207 -5.38 -8.49 -10.77
C GLN A 207 -4.57 -7.95 -11.94
N CYS A 208 -3.30 -7.63 -11.71
CA CYS A 208 -2.42 -7.23 -12.80
C CYS A 208 -1.94 -8.46 -13.56
N THR A 209 -2.21 -8.46 -14.86
CA THR A 209 -1.79 -9.50 -15.81
C THR A 209 -1.07 -8.84 -16.99
N PRO A 210 -0.27 -9.59 -17.76
CA PRO A 210 0.50 -9.03 -18.89
C PRO A 210 -0.38 -8.42 -19.99
N ASP A 211 -1.61 -8.92 -20.12
CA ASP A 211 -2.62 -8.50 -21.09
C ASP A 211 -3.51 -7.35 -20.61
N LEU A 212 -3.42 -6.96 -19.34
CA LEU A 212 -4.25 -5.90 -18.77
C LEU A 212 -4.00 -4.56 -19.47
N LEU A 213 -5.05 -3.99 -20.06
CA LEU A 213 -4.96 -2.72 -20.78
C LEU A 213 -5.25 -1.53 -19.85
N PRO A 214 -4.69 -0.33 -20.14
CA PRO A 214 -5.03 0.88 -19.41
C PRO A 214 -6.56 1.15 -19.35
N SER A 215 -7.28 0.86 -20.44
CA SER A 215 -8.73 1.05 -20.54
C SER A 215 -9.51 0.15 -19.58
N ASP A 216 -8.99 -1.03 -19.23
CA ASP A 216 -9.66 -1.97 -18.33
C ASP A 216 -9.64 -1.48 -16.88
N ILE A 217 -8.76 -0.51 -16.58
CA ILE A 217 -8.56 0.05 -15.25
C ILE A 217 -9.18 1.43 -15.14
N LEU A 218 -8.89 2.30 -16.11
CA LEU A 218 -9.39 3.68 -16.13
C LEU A 218 -10.86 3.73 -16.54
N GLY A 219 -11.24 2.93 -17.53
CA GLY A 219 -12.55 2.95 -18.18
C GLY A 219 -12.44 3.20 -19.69
N THR A 220 -13.58 3.08 -20.36
CA THR A 220 -13.66 3.19 -21.83
C THR A 220 -14.96 3.85 -22.27
N GLN A 221 -15.02 4.33 -23.51
CA GLN A 221 -16.25 4.78 -24.15
C GLN A 221 -16.84 3.66 -24.98
N ILE A 222 -18.10 3.32 -24.68
CA ILE A 222 -18.85 2.29 -25.39
C ILE A 222 -19.91 2.99 -26.24
N TYR A 223 -20.05 2.56 -27.49
CA TYR A 223 -21.11 3.05 -28.36
C TYR A 223 -22.44 2.39 -28.01
N ASP A 224 -23.36 3.18 -27.46
CA ASP A 224 -24.74 2.81 -27.17
C ASP A 224 -25.57 2.95 -28.45
N ALA A 225 -25.64 1.87 -29.23
CA ALA A 225 -26.33 1.85 -30.53
C ALA A 225 -27.81 2.28 -30.47
N PRO A 226 -28.62 1.83 -29.49
CA PRO A 226 -30.00 2.31 -29.32
C PRO A 226 -30.13 3.83 -29.22
N ASN A 227 -29.21 4.49 -28.50
CA ASN A 227 -29.24 5.94 -28.31
C ASN A 227 -28.28 6.69 -29.25
N SER A 228 -27.57 5.97 -30.13
CA SER A 228 -26.58 6.49 -31.08
C SER A 228 -25.56 7.44 -30.44
N ARG A 229 -25.11 7.14 -29.22
CA ARG A 229 -24.19 7.99 -28.43
C ARG A 229 -23.06 7.16 -27.82
N PHE A 230 -21.94 7.81 -27.54
CA PHE A 230 -20.89 7.20 -26.71
C PHE A 230 -21.23 7.41 -25.23
N VAL A 231 -21.23 6.32 -24.45
CA VAL A 231 -21.39 6.34 -22.99
C VAL A 231 -20.08 5.91 -22.36
N THR A 232 -19.60 6.70 -21.41
CA THR A 232 -18.40 6.36 -20.65
C THR A 232 -18.73 5.33 -19.58
N GLN A 233 -18.03 4.20 -19.61
CA GLN A 233 -18.01 3.23 -18.53
C GLN A 233 -16.74 3.44 -17.71
N LEU A 234 -16.90 3.85 -16.45
CA LEU A 234 -15.77 4.04 -15.53
C LEU A 234 -15.16 2.67 -15.16
N GLY A 235 -13.84 2.63 -15.12
CA GLY A 235 -13.11 1.42 -14.74
C GLY A 235 -13.03 1.24 -13.22
N PRO A 236 -12.50 0.09 -12.77
CA PRO A 236 -12.42 -0.29 -11.36
C PRO A 236 -11.53 0.62 -10.49
N VAL A 237 -10.72 1.50 -11.09
CA VAL A 237 -9.95 2.50 -10.33
C VAL A 237 -10.85 3.54 -9.64
N HIS A 238 -12.09 3.71 -10.09
CA HIS A 238 -13.07 4.65 -9.52
C HIS A 238 -13.74 4.13 -8.24
N ALA A 239 -12.97 3.49 -7.35
CA ALA A 239 -13.41 3.02 -6.04
C ALA A 239 -12.58 3.68 -4.93
N ASN A 240 -13.12 3.75 -3.70
CA ASN A 240 -12.43 4.38 -2.58
C ASN A 240 -11.16 3.63 -2.17
N ILE A 241 -11.19 2.29 -2.18
CA ILE A 241 -10.04 1.43 -1.88
C ILE A 241 -9.82 0.49 -3.06
N VAL A 242 -8.65 0.61 -3.68
CA VAL A 242 -8.24 -0.22 -4.81
C VAL A 242 -7.06 -1.09 -4.40
N LEU A 243 -7.22 -2.40 -4.53
CA LEU A 243 -6.12 -3.36 -4.40
C LEU A 243 -5.60 -3.73 -5.79
N LEU A 244 -4.38 -3.33 -6.10
CA LEU A 244 -3.65 -3.73 -7.31
C LEU A 244 -2.78 -4.92 -6.96
N ASP A 245 -3.17 -6.12 -7.37
CA ASP A 245 -2.43 -7.34 -7.06
C ASP A 245 -1.39 -7.62 -8.15
N GLU A 246 -0.14 -7.82 -7.75
CA GLU A 246 1.00 -8.14 -8.62
C GLU A 246 1.26 -7.08 -9.69
N ILE A 247 1.34 -5.81 -9.28
CA ILE A 247 1.49 -4.65 -10.20
C ILE A 247 2.65 -4.82 -11.19
N ASN A 248 3.70 -5.52 -10.76
CA ASN A 248 4.87 -5.86 -11.58
C ASN A 248 4.56 -6.84 -12.73
N ARG A 249 3.39 -7.48 -12.82
CA ARG A 249 3.03 -8.35 -13.97
C ARG A 249 2.37 -7.61 -15.13
N SER A 250 1.94 -6.36 -14.92
CA SER A 250 1.31 -5.56 -15.96
C SER A 250 2.33 -4.78 -16.79
N SER A 251 1.98 -4.45 -18.05
CA SER A 251 2.87 -3.69 -18.93
C SER A 251 3.23 -2.31 -18.35
N ALA A 252 4.41 -1.77 -18.71
CA ALA A 252 4.84 -0.44 -18.27
C ALA A 252 3.84 0.68 -18.61
N LYS A 253 3.10 0.55 -19.73
CA LYS A 253 2.05 1.51 -20.12
C LYS A 253 0.85 1.44 -19.16
N THR A 254 0.45 0.23 -18.78
CA THR A 254 -0.64 -0.01 -17.82
C THR A 254 -0.26 0.48 -16.42
N GLN A 255 0.95 0.16 -15.96
CA GLN A 255 1.50 0.68 -14.69
C GLN A 255 1.49 2.22 -14.67
N SER A 256 1.95 2.85 -15.76
CA SER A 256 1.99 4.31 -15.86
C SER A 256 0.60 4.93 -15.76
N ALA A 257 -0.39 4.36 -16.45
CA ALA A 257 -1.78 4.82 -16.40
C ALA A 257 -2.40 4.72 -14.99
N MET A 258 -2.14 3.61 -14.27
CA MET A 258 -2.58 3.44 -12.89
C MET A 258 -1.97 4.49 -11.95
N LEU A 259 -0.66 4.72 -12.07
CA LEU A 259 0.07 5.63 -11.19
C LEU A 259 -0.19 7.09 -11.51
N GLU A 260 -0.54 7.41 -12.77
CA GLU A 260 -1.03 8.72 -13.16
C GLU A 260 -2.37 9.02 -12.49
N ALA A 261 -3.34 8.09 -12.58
CA ALA A 261 -4.62 8.23 -11.88
C ALA A 261 -4.42 8.37 -10.36
N MET A 262 -3.47 7.62 -9.80
CA MET A 262 -3.08 7.71 -8.39
C MET A 262 -2.53 9.08 -8.00
N GLN A 263 -1.67 9.67 -8.84
CA GLN A 263 -1.01 10.93 -8.53
C GLN A 263 -1.91 12.15 -8.79
N GLU A 264 -2.68 12.12 -9.87
CA GLU A 264 -3.55 13.21 -10.31
C GLU A 264 -4.94 13.15 -9.66
N ARG A 265 -5.30 12.03 -9.02
CA ARG A 265 -6.62 11.77 -8.39
C ARG A 265 -7.79 11.92 -9.36
N GLN A 266 -7.55 11.68 -10.64
CA GLN A 266 -8.55 11.76 -11.70
C GLN A 266 -8.15 10.86 -12.87
N THR A 267 -9.10 10.52 -13.72
CA THR A 267 -8.84 9.82 -14.98
C THR A 267 -9.32 10.67 -16.16
N SER A 268 -8.71 10.47 -17.33
CA SER A 268 -9.16 11.07 -18.59
C SER A 268 -9.65 9.98 -19.53
N ILE A 269 -10.93 10.04 -19.89
CA ILE A 269 -11.57 9.04 -20.76
C ILE A 269 -12.28 9.79 -21.89
N GLY A 270 -11.86 9.54 -23.13
CA GLY A 270 -12.42 10.21 -24.32
C GLY A 270 -12.33 11.75 -24.27
N GLY A 271 -11.28 12.28 -23.64
CA GLY A 271 -11.08 13.73 -23.47
C GLY A 271 -11.86 14.38 -22.34
N THR A 272 -12.66 13.61 -21.58
CA THR A 272 -13.37 14.09 -20.39
C THR A 272 -12.65 13.66 -19.12
N ILE A 273 -12.52 14.58 -18.16
CA ILE A 273 -11.89 14.33 -16.86
C ILE A 273 -12.93 13.82 -15.86
N TYR A 274 -12.62 12.73 -15.17
CA TYR A 274 -13.43 12.14 -14.13
C TYR A 274 -12.65 12.10 -12.81
N PRO A 275 -13.07 12.82 -11.76
CA PRO A 275 -12.39 12.77 -10.47
C PRO A 275 -12.54 11.39 -9.82
N LEU A 276 -11.51 10.96 -9.09
CA LEU A 276 -11.58 9.76 -8.25
C LEU A 276 -12.33 10.06 -6.94
N PRO A 277 -12.99 9.05 -6.33
CA PRO A 277 -13.75 9.26 -5.11
C PRO A 277 -12.85 9.58 -3.92
N GLU A 278 -13.28 10.48 -3.04
CA GLU A 278 -12.55 10.79 -1.80
C GLU A 278 -13.25 10.14 -0.59
N PRO A 279 -12.53 9.47 0.32
CA PRO A 279 -11.10 9.14 0.30
C PRO A 279 -10.74 8.13 -0.80
N PHE A 280 -9.49 8.21 -1.29
CA PHE A 280 -8.90 7.33 -2.29
C PHE A 280 -7.61 6.69 -1.74
N LEU A 281 -7.56 5.36 -1.65
CA LEU A 281 -6.40 4.59 -1.21
C LEU A 281 -6.10 3.50 -2.24
N VAL A 282 -4.82 3.41 -2.62
CA VAL A 282 -4.31 2.32 -3.46
C VAL A 282 -3.36 1.49 -2.61
N ILE A 283 -3.62 0.19 -2.59
CA ILE A 283 -2.76 -0.83 -2.01
C ILE A 283 -2.23 -1.63 -3.19
N ALA A 284 -0.97 -1.45 -3.55
CA ALA A 284 -0.34 -2.22 -4.62
C ALA A 284 0.49 -3.36 -4.02
N THR A 285 0.48 -4.54 -4.63
CA THR A 285 1.33 -5.65 -4.21
C THR A 285 2.38 -5.95 -5.29
N GLN A 286 3.56 -6.36 -4.85
CA GLN A 286 4.60 -6.91 -5.71
C GLN A 286 5.05 -8.26 -5.15
N ASN A 287 5.21 -9.22 -6.05
CA ASN A 287 5.80 -10.51 -5.73
C ASN A 287 7.29 -10.48 -6.09
N PRO A 288 8.21 -10.60 -5.12
CA PRO A 288 9.65 -10.52 -5.39
C PRO A 288 10.24 -11.78 -6.04
N ILE A 289 9.53 -12.91 -6.05
CA ILE A 289 10.07 -14.22 -6.46
C ILE A 289 9.76 -14.54 -7.94
N GLU A 290 8.73 -13.94 -8.52
CA GLU A 290 8.37 -14.20 -9.92
C GLU A 290 9.37 -13.55 -10.89
N GLN A 291 10.05 -14.36 -11.71
CA GLN A 291 11.01 -13.89 -12.71
C GLN A 291 10.46 -13.88 -14.14
N GLU A 292 9.38 -14.61 -14.42
CA GLU A 292 8.77 -14.65 -15.77
C GLU A 292 7.71 -13.56 -15.92
N GLY A 293 7.88 -12.70 -16.93
CA GLY A 293 6.87 -11.71 -17.31
C GLY A 293 6.71 -10.53 -16.33
N THR A 294 7.71 -10.27 -15.48
CA THR A 294 7.68 -9.13 -14.56
C THR A 294 8.36 -7.88 -15.13
N TYR A 295 7.66 -6.77 -15.05
CA TYR A 295 8.11 -5.41 -15.32
C TYR A 295 8.35 -4.69 -14.00
N LEU A 296 9.62 -4.50 -13.64
CA LEU A 296 10.00 -3.72 -12.47
C LEU A 296 9.48 -2.29 -12.59
N LEU A 297 8.92 -1.79 -11.49
CA LEU A 297 8.49 -0.40 -11.38
C LEU A 297 9.76 0.48 -11.34
N PRO A 298 9.93 1.43 -12.25
CA PRO A 298 11.04 2.39 -12.19
C PRO A 298 11.03 3.20 -10.90
N GLU A 299 12.18 3.73 -10.50
CA GLU A 299 12.34 4.38 -9.19
C GLU A 299 11.47 5.63 -9.05
N ALA A 300 11.29 6.37 -10.16
CA ALA A 300 10.37 7.50 -10.23
C ALA A 300 8.91 7.11 -9.97
N GLN A 301 8.54 5.87 -10.29
CA GLN A 301 7.21 5.32 -10.04
C GLN A 301 7.05 4.84 -8.60
N LEU A 302 8.05 4.13 -8.06
CA LEU A 302 8.09 3.72 -6.66
C LEU A 302 7.98 4.91 -5.71
N ASP A 303 8.65 6.03 -6.01
CA ASP A 303 8.63 7.23 -5.18
C ASP A 303 7.23 7.84 -4.98
N ARG A 304 6.24 7.43 -5.81
CA ARG A 304 4.83 7.84 -5.67
C ARG A 304 4.09 7.15 -4.52
N PHE A 305 4.58 6.01 -4.04
CA PHE A 305 4.01 5.35 -2.87
C PHE A 305 4.50 6.03 -1.60
N LEU A 306 3.59 6.31 -0.66
CA LEU A 306 3.95 6.88 0.64
C LEU A 306 4.84 5.91 1.41
N LEU A 307 4.40 4.64 1.50
CA LEU A 307 5.03 3.58 2.26
C LEU A 307 5.27 2.35 1.37
N LYS A 308 6.39 1.66 1.61
CA LYS A 308 6.61 0.26 1.24
C LYS A 308 6.64 -0.58 2.51
N GLU A 309 5.82 -1.62 2.58
CA GLU A 309 5.85 -2.60 3.66
C GLU A 309 6.23 -3.96 3.09
N VAL A 310 7.08 -4.69 3.81
CA VAL A 310 7.44 -6.05 3.42
C VAL A 310 6.83 -7.02 4.40
N LEU A 311 6.07 -7.97 3.85
CA LEU A 311 5.33 -8.96 4.63
C LEU A 311 6.00 -10.32 4.48
N ASP A 312 6.31 -10.91 5.62
CA ASP A 312 6.80 -12.28 5.73
C ASP A 312 5.67 -13.22 6.16
N TYR A 313 5.93 -14.52 6.13
CA TYR A 313 5.00 -15.53 6.60
C TYR A 313 4.61 -15.31 8.08
N PRO A 314 3.34 -15.59 8.45
CA PRO A 314 2.93 -15.51 9.85
C PRO A 314 3.77 -16.48 10.70
N ASN A 315 4.01 -16.11 11.95
CA ASN A 315 4.63 -17.05 12.87
C ASN A 315 3.67 -18.22 13.18
N PRO A 316 4.16 -19.35 13.72
CA PRO A 316 3.32 -20.54 13.97
C PRO A 316 2.12 -20.28 14.89
N ALA A 317 2.21 -19.34 15.83
CA ALA A 317 1.10 -19.00 16.73
C ALA A 317 -0.01 -18.24 15.99
N ASP A 318 0.37 -17.31 15.11
CA ASP A 318 -0.56 -16.61 14.24
C ASP A 318 -1.21 -17.56 13.23
N GLU A 319 -0.43 -18.48 12.66
CA GLU A 319 -0.95 -19.50 11.73
C GLU A 319 -1.96 -20.44 12.41
N PHE A 320 -1.66 -20.89 13.63
CA PHE A 320 -2.60 -21.67 14.44
C PHE A 320 -3.90 -20.91 14.71
N GLU A 321 -3.81 -19.62 15.06
CA GLU A 321 -4.99 -18.78 15.28
C GLU A 321 -5.80 -18.55 13.98
N ILE A 322 -5.14 -18.46 12.83
CA ILE A 322 -5.80 -18.40 11.52
C ILE A 322 -6.63 -19.69 11.31
N LEU A 323 -6.02 -20.87 11.47
CA LEU A 323 -6.72 -22.15 11.33
C LEU A 323 -7.91 -22.25 12.29
N ARG A 324 -7.72 -21.89 13.56
CA ARG A 324 -8.78 -21.89 14.57
C ARG A 324 -9.96 -21.00 14.16
N ARG A 325 -9.70 -19.83 13.58
CA ARG A 325 -10.76 -18.91 13.12
C ARG A 325 -11.51 -19.44 11.89
N ILE A 326 -10.80 -20.08 10.96
CA ILE A 326 -11.40 -20.77 9.81
C ILE A 326 -12.35 -21.86 10.30
N ASP A 327 -11.89 -22.75 11.18
CA ASP A 327 -12.70 -23.85 11.72
C ASP A 327 -13.95 -23.36 12.46
N SER A 328 -13.84 -22.24 13.16
CA SER A 328 -14.96 -21.63 13.91
C SER A 328 -15.95 -20.84 13.04
N GLY A 329 -15.71 -20.71 11.73
CA GLY A 329 -16.57 -19.96 10.80
C GLY A 329 -16.61 -18.45 11.06
N VAL A 330 -15.62 -17.89 11.77
CA VAL A 330 -15.57 -16.45 12.10
C VAL A 330 -15.46 -15.58 10.85
N PHE A 331 -14.86 -16.10 9.78
CA PHE A 331 -14.71 -15.37 8.51
C PHE A 331 -16.00 -15.32 7.68
N ASP A 332 -16.92 -16.27 7.86
CA ASP A 332 -18.17 -16.40 7.10
C ASP A 332 -19.33 -15.63 7.72
N ARG A 333 -19.16 -15.10 8.93
CA ARG A 333 -20.17 -14.29 9.59
C ARG A 333 -20.21 -12.90 8.96
N ASP A 334 -21.37 -12.55 8.39
CA ASP A 334 -21.73 -11.17 8.09
C ASP A 334 -21.88 -10.40 9.40
N ASP A 335 -20.75 -9.87 9.85
CA ASP A 335 -20.64 -9.07 11.05
C ASP A 335 -21.11 -7.65 10.72
N HIS A 336 -22.43 -7.44 10.76
CA HIS A 336 -23.02 -6.11 10.65
C HIS A 336 -22.67 -5.31 11.91
N ASP A 337 -21.71 -4.39 11.78
CA ASP A 337 -21.48 -3.35 12.77
C ASP A 337 -22.74 -2.47 12.82
N PRO A 338 -23.45 -2.35 13.96
CA PRO A 338 -24.69 -1.58 14.05
C PRO A 338 -24.48 -0.06 13.89
N ASP A 339 -23.24 0.43 13.96
CA ASP A 339 -22.90 1.85 13.81
C ASP A 339 -21.71 2.03 12.85
N PRO A 340 -21.74 1.54 11.61
CA PRO A 340 -20.55 1.46 10.75
C PRO A 340 -19.88 2.82 10.55
N LEU A 341 -18.54 2.87 10.53
CA LEU A 341 -17.84 4.13 10.26
C LEU A 341 -18.16 4.59 8.84
N THR A 342 -18.21 5.91 8.65
CA THR A 342 -18.55 6.51 7.36
C THR A 342 -17.31 7.03 6.64
N LEU A 343 -17.45 7.34 5.35
CA LEU A 343 -16.40 8.05 4.61
C LEU A 343 -16.12 9.44 5.19
N ASP A 344 -17.09 10.09 5.83
CA ASP A 344 -16.89 11.37 6.52
C ASP A 344 -16.00 11.23 7.76
N ASP A 345 -16.06 10.10 8.46
CA ASP A 345 -15.13 9.82 9.56
C ASP A 345 -13.70 9.63 9.05
N VAL A 346 -13.53 9.03 7.87
CA VAL A 346 -12.21 8.93 7.22
C VAL A 346 -11.69 10.31 6.81
N ARG A 347 -12.53 11.16 6.21
CA ARG A 347 -12.16 12.54 5.88
C ARG A 347 -11.79 13.32 7.14
N PHE A 348 -12.54 13.14 8.22
CA PHE A 348 -12.25 13.76 9.50
C PHE A 348 -10.87 13.37 10.05
N ILE A 349 -10.53 12.07 10.09
CA ILE A 349 -9.22 11.64 10.59
C ILE A 349 -8.06 12.07 9.66
N GLN A 350 -8.29 12.16 8.35
CA GLN A 350 -7.29 12.70 7.41
C GLN A 350 -7.01 14.19 7.70
N GLN A 351 -8.06 14.98 7.90
CA GLN A 351 -7.93 16.39 8.27
C GLN A 351 -7.29 16.57 9.65
N ALA A 352 -7.65 15.71 10.61
CA ALA A 352 -7.02 15.69 11.93
C ALA A 352 -5.53 15.37 11.84
N GLY A 353 -5.15 14.37 11.03
CA GLY A 353 -3.75 13.99 10.78
C GLY A 353 -2.92 15.15 10.25
N GLN A 354 -3.47 15.97 9.35
CA GLN A 354 -2.78 17.16 8.83
C GLN A 354 -2.52 18.24 9.89
N LYS A 355 -3.31 18.27 10.96
CA LYS A 355 -3.21 19.24 12.07
C LYS A 355 -2.33 18.77 13.23
N VAL A 356 -1.83 17.52 13.19
CA VAL A 356 -0.93 17.00 14.22
C VAL A 356 0.34 17.86 14.32
N PHE A 357 0.67 18.27 15.53
CA PHE A 357 1.80 19.14 15.81
C PHE A 357 3.13 18.42 15.58
N VAL A 358 4.10 19.13 15.01
CA VAL A 358 5.46 18.61 14.79
C VAL A 358 6.43 19.71 15.20
N ALA A 359 7.18 19.47 16.27
CA ALA A 359 8.20 20.41 16.74
C ALA A 359 9.31 20.59 15.68
N ASP A 360 9.92 21.77 15.64
CA ASP A 360 10.98 22.08 14.67
C ASP A 360 12.16 21.13 14.77
N GLN A 361 12.50 20.67 15.98
CA GLN A 361 13.57 19.70 16.21
C GLN A 361 13.27 18.35 15.52
N VAL A 362 12.01 17.92 15.51
CA VAL A 362 11.58 16.68 14.82
C VAL A 362 11.62 16.89 13.29
N ARG A 363 11.24 18.08 12.80
CA ARG A 363 11.37 18.42 11.37
C ARG A 363 12.82 18.38 10.93
N GLN A 364 13.73 18.98 11.71
CA GLN A 364 15.17 18.97 11.46
C GLN A 364 15.73 17.54 11.50
N TYR A 365 15.33 16.72 12.48
CA TYR A 365 15.74 15.32 12.58
C TYR A 365 15.37 14.51 11.33
N LEU A 366 14.12 14.66 10.86
CA LEU A 366 13.64 14.02 9.63
C LEU A 366 14.44 14.48 8.40
N ILE A 367 14.71 15.79 8.27
CA ILE A 367 15.52 16.33 7.18
C ILE A 367 16.95 15.77 7.23
N ALA A 368 17.55 15.69 8.43
CA ALA A 368 18.88 15.13 8.62
C ALA A 368 18.95 13.66 8.16
N ILE A 369 17.95 12.84 8.50
CA ILE A 369 17.86 11.45 8.02
C ILE A 369 17.80 11.41 6.49
N VAL A 370 16.90 12.17 5.87
CA VAL A 370 16.75 12.18 4.41
C VAL A 370 18.03 12.67 3.73
N GLN A 371 18.67 13.72 4.24
CA GLN A 371 19.91 14.25 3.70
C GLN A 371 21.07 13.26 3.84
N ALA A 372 21.13 12.53 4.95
CA ALA A 372 22.12 11.48 5.16
C ALA A 372 21.98 10.34 4.14
N THR A 373 20.78 10.02 3.64
CA THR A 373 20.66 9.04 2.53
C THR A 373 21.32 9.51 1.23
N ARG A 374 21.45 10.83 1.02
CA ARG A 374 22.10 11.41 -0.18
C ARG A 374 23.60 11.63 0.02
N ASN A 375 24.03 11.73 1.27
CA ASN A 375 25.43 11.89 1.63
C ASN A 375 25.80 10.94 2.80
N PRO A 376 25.73 9.62 2.61
CA PRO A 376 25.89 8.66 3.69
C PRO A 376 27.27 8.69 4.31
N ALA A 377 28.31 9.05 3.55
CA ALA A 377 29.69 9.17 4.05
C ALA A 377 29.85 10.22 5.16
N SER A 378 28.88 11.13 5.34
CA SER A 378 28.88 12.11 6.43
C SER A 378 28.45 11.54 7.78
N VAL A 379 27.79 10.37 7.81
CA VAL A 379 27.19 9.81 9.03
C VAL A 379 27.57 8.35 9.29
N ILE A 380 27.84 7.56 8.24
CA ILE A 380 28.20 6.14 8.35
C ILE A 380 29.57 5.90 7.73
N ASN A 381 30.15 4.72 8.00
CA ASN A 381 31.47 4.36 7.50
C ASN A 381 31.52 4.33 5.95
N ALA A 382 32.71 4.53 5.39
CA ALA A 382 32.93 4.60 3.94
C ALA A 382 32.53 3.32 3.19
N ASP A 383 32.71 2.15 3.82
CA ASP A 383 32.41 0.85 3.20
C ASP A 383 30.92 0.66 2.96
N TRP A 384 30.07 1.20 3.85
CA TRP A 384 28.63 1.19 3.71
C TRP A 384 28.14 2.36 2.86
N ALA A 385 28.78 3.53 2.97
CA ALA A 385 28.39 4.72 2.22
C ALA A 385 28.50 4.53 0.69
N ARG A 386 29.53 3.81 0.23
CA ARG A 386 29.74 3.50 -1.20
C ARG A 386 28.72 2.55 -1.80
N LEU A 387 27.95 1.85 -0.95
CA LEU A 387 26.89 0.92 -1.40
C LEU A 387 25.60 1.65 -1.80
N VAL A 388 25.49 2.94 -1.49
CA VAL A 388 24.36 3.78 -1.92
C VAL A 388 24.69 4.42 -3.27
N ASP A 389 23.87 4.13 -4.27
CA ASP A 389 23.96 4.75 -5.60
C ASP A 389 23.23 6.10 -5.60
N TYR A 390 21.96 6.08 -5.18
CA TYR A 390 21.12 7.27 -5.09
C TYR A 390 20.31 7.31 -3.79
N GLY A 391 20.36 8.45 -3.10
CA GLY A 391 19.58 8.70 -1.89
C GLY A 391 18.14 9.13 -2.18
N ALA A 392 17.35 9.26 -1.11
CA ALA A 392 15.93 9.52 -1.19
C ALA A 392 15.59 10.93 -1.73
N SER A 393 14.54 11.04 -2.55
CA SER A 393 14.09 12.31 -3.15
C SER A 393 13.54 13.30 -2.10
N PRO A 394 13.33 14.60 -2.43
CA PRO A 394 12.68 15.54 -1.51
C PRO A 394 11.25 15.11 -1.11
N ARG A 395 10.60 14.26 -1.92
CA ARG A 395 9.29 13.69 -1.57
C ARG A 395 9.36 12.79 -0.35
N ALA A 396 10.52 12.18 -0.06
CA ALA A 396 10.74 11.42 1.15
C ALA A 396 10.50 12.27 2.41
N SER A 397 10.94 13.53 2.42
CA SER A 397 10.73 14.42 3.57
C SER A 397 9.25 14.74 3.79
N ILE A 398 8.50 14.97 2.70
CA ILE A 398 7.06 15.20 2.74
C ILE A 398 6.34 13.92 3.22
N ALA A 399 6.71 12.77 2.65
CA ALA A 399 6.15 11.47 2.98
C ALA A 399 6.38 11.12 4.46
N PHE A 400 7.59 11.35 4.98
CA PHE A 400 7.88 11.16 6.40
C PHE A 400 7.01 12.04 7.28
N LEU A 401 6.88 13.34 6.95
CA LEU A 401 6.10 14.26 7.77
C LEU A 401 4.63 13.83 7.83
N GLN A 402 4.06 13.49 6.68
CA GLN A 402 2.68 13.01 6.56
C GLN A 402 2.47 11.69 7.30
N ALA A 403 3.37 10.72 7.11
CA ALA A 403 3.28 9.41 7.74
C ALA A 403 3.50 9.50 9.26
N ALA A 404 4.43 10.33 9.74
CA ALA A 404 4.69 10.50 11.18
C ALA A 404 3.51 11.16 11.90
N ARG A 405 2.89 12.16 11.27
CA ARG A 405 1.64 12.76 11.76
C ARG A 405 0.51 11.75 11.84
N ALA A 406 0.32 10.96 10.78
CA ALA A 406 -0.68 9.91 10.75
C ALA A 406 -0.43 8.86 11.84
N LEU A 407 0.81 8.39 12.00
CA LEU A 407 1.19 7.41 13.03
C LEU A 407 0.95 7.94 14.45
N ALA A 408 1.34 9.19 14.72
CA ALA A 408 1.08 9.82 16.02
C ALA A 408 -0.43 9.88 16.33
N LEU A 409 -1.26 10.27 15.36
CA LEU A 409 -2.72 10.28 15.52
C LEU A 409 -3.28 8.88 15.76
N LEU A 410 -2.77 7.87 15.03
CA LEU A 410 -3.16 6.46 15.23
C LEU A 410 -2.80 5.95 16.63
N GLN A 411 -1.77 6.52 17.25
CA GLN A 411 -1.39 6.25 18.64
C GLN A 411 -2.12 7.14 19.65
N GLY A 412 -3.10 7.93 19.21
CA GLY A 412 -3.90 8.81 20.06
C GLY A 412 -3.20 10.10 20.49
N ARG A 413 -2.09 10.46 19.84
CA ARG A 413 -1.31 11.67 20.16
C ARG A 413 -1.57 12.79 19.15
N GLY A 414 -1.71 14.01 19.67
CA GLY A 414 -1.78 15.24 18.88
C GLY A 414 -0.42 15.82 18.44
N TYR A 415 0.67 15.09 18.69
CA TYR A 415 2.04 15.52 18.38
C TYR A 415 2.94 14.34 17.99
N VAL A 416 3.91 14.59 17.12
CA VAL A 416 4.92 13.62 16.66
C VAL A 416 6.13 13.60 17.61
N ILE A 417 6.66 12.40 17.87
CA ILE A 417 7.93 12.21 18.60
C ILE A 417 9.00 11.59 17.67
N PRO A 418 10.31 11.71 17.98
CA PRO A 418 11.36 11.14 17.14
C PRO A 418 11.23 9.63 16.89
N GLU A 419 10.67 8.89 17.85
CA GLU A 419 10.43 7.46 17.73
C GLU A 419 9.45 7.11 16.59
N ASP A 420 8.47 7.98 16.30
CA ASP A 420 7.58 7.81 15.14
C ASP A 420 8.37 7.83 13.83
N VAL A 421 9.35 8.72 13.73
CA VAL A 421 10.21 8.87 12.56
C VAL A 421 11.09 7.62 12.39
N LYS A 422 11.66 7.11 13.48
CA LYS A 422 12.46 5.87 13.46
C LYS A 422 11.64 4.67 13.00
N GLN A 423 10.46 4.46 13.58
CA GLN A 423 9.56 3.37 13.21
C GLN A 423 9.15 3.41 11.73
N LEU A 424 9.00 4.61 11.16
CA LEU A 424 8.62 4.78 9.76
C LEU A 424 9.79 4.76 8.79
N SER A 425 11.04 4.78 9.26
CA SER A 425 12.21 5.00 8.42
C SER A 425 12.36 3.95 7.33
N ARG A 426 12.27 2.67 7.66
CA ARG A 426 12.31 1.58 6.67
C ARG A 426 11.15 1.68 5.67
N ARG A 427 9.95 2.03 6.14
CA ARG A 427 8.72 2.07 5.32
C ARG A 427 8.71 3.23 4.34
N VAL A 428 9.26 4.38 4.73
CA VAL A 428 9.31 5.58 3.89
C VAL A 428 10.54 5.54 2.97
N LEU A 429 11.70 5.09 3.46
CA LEU A 429 12.95 5.16 2.70
C LEU A 429 13.28 3.89 1.92
N GLY A 430 12.71 2.73 2.27
CA GLY A 430 13.11 1.44 1.74
C GLY A 430 13.03 1.31 0.22
N HIS A 431 12.10 2.02 -0.42
CA HIS A 431 11.94 2.11 -1.88
C HIS A 431 12.45 3.41 -2.49
N ARG A 432 13.15 4.23 -1.71
CA ARG A 432 13.69 5.54 -2.14
C ARG A 432 15.21 5.60 -2.07
N VAL A 433 15.85 4.62 -1.44
CA VAL A 433 17.31 4.47 -1.41
C VAL A 433 17.70 3.36 -2.38
N VAL A 434 18.40 3.73 -3.44
CA VAL A 434 18.89 2.81 -4.47
C VAL A 434 20.31 2.43 -4.13
N LEU A 435 20.57 1.12 -4.15
CA LEU A 435 21.89 0.58 -3.86
C LEU A 435 22.65 0.25 -5.15
N THR A 436 23.98 0.19 -5.05
CA THR A 436 24.86 -0.19 -6.15
C THR A 436 24.80 -1.70 -6.42
N PHE A 437 25.23 -2.13 -7.61
CA PHE A 437 25.41 -3.56 -7.92
C PHE A 437 26.34 -4.29 -6.95
N GLU A 438 27.32 -3.58 -6.38
CA GLU A 438 28.19 -4.15 -5.36
C GLU A 438 27.41 -4.51 -4.08
N ALA A 439 26.44 -3.69 -3.69
CA ALA A 439 25.59 -3.98 -2.53
C ALA A 439 24.78 -5.25 -2.73
N ASP A 440 24.23 -5.44 -3.94
CA ASP A 440 23.49 -6.65 -4.32
C ASP A 440 24.39 -7.89 -4.25
N ALA A 441 25.63 -7.80 -4.77
CA ALA A 441 26.62 -8.88 -4.67
C ALA A 441 27.03 -9.22 -3.23
N LEU A 442 26.90 -8.28 -2.30
CA LEU A 442 27.16 -8.46 -0.87
C LEU A 442 25.90 -8.81 -0.07
N GLU A 443 24.76 -9.00 -0.74
CA GLU A 443 23.44 -9.25 -0.13
C GLU A 443 23.04 -8.16 0.90
N VAL A 444 23.49 -6.93 0.68
CA VAL A 444 23.16 -5.78 1.52
C VAL A 444 21.83 -5.19 1.07
N THR A 445 20.89 -5.10 2.01
CA THR A 445 19.56 -4.54 1.79
C THR A 445 19.51 -3.06 2.10
N SER A 446 18.58 -2.33 1.46
CA SER A 446 18.39 -0.90 1.72
C SER A 446 18.05 -0.62 3.18
N TRP A 447 17.35 -1.53 3.86
CA TRP A 447 16.98 -1.36 5.27
C TRP A 447 18.17 -1.38 6.21
N GLN A 448 19.17 -2.23 5.95
CA GLN A 448 20.38 -2.26 6.77
C GLN A 448 21.11 -0.91 6.71
N ILE A 449 21.20 -0.31 5.51
CA ILE A 449 21.80 1.01 5.32
C ILE A 449 20.97 2.10 6.02
N ILE A 450 19.65 2.05 5.87
CA ILE A 450 18.72 3.00 6.51
C ILE A 450 18.84 2.91 8.04
N ASP A 451 18.90 1.71 8.61
CA ASP A 451 19.05 1.52 10.05
C ASP A 451 20.37 2.08 10.55
N ALA A 452 21.46 1.86 9.81
CA ALA A 452 22.78 2.41 10.15
C ALA A 452 22.75 3.95 10.14
N ILE A 453 22.11 4.56 9.14
CA ILE A 453 21.93 6.02 9.06
C ILE A 453 21.11 6.54 10.24
N VAL A 454 19.96 5.93 10.53
CA VAL A 454 19.05 6.36 11.60
C VAL A 454 19.71 6.21 12.98
N ALA A 455 20.50 5.15 13.17
CA ALA A 455 21.25 4.92 14.41
C ALA A 455 22.41 5.92 14.62
N ALA A 456 23.04 6.37 13.53
CA ALA A 456 24.15 7.33 13.59
C ALA A 456 23.71 8.77 13.89
N ILE A 457 22.48 9.14 13.53
CA ILE A 457 21.97 10.50 13.72
C ILE A 457 21.42 10.66 15.15
N PRO A 458 21.93 11.61 15.95
CA PRO A 458 21.45 11.86 17.30
C PRO A 458 19.95 12.19 17.32
N THR A 459 19.25 11.61 18.30
CA THR A 459 17.85 11.95 18.55
C THR A 459 17.80 13.31 19.25
N PRO A 460 16.93 14.25 18.81
CA PRO A 460 16.88 15.62 19.34
C PRO A 460 16.36 15.71 20.78
#